data_AF-V2W751-F1
#
_entry.id   AF-V2W751-F1
#
_cell.length_a   1.000
_cell.length_b   1.000
_cell.length_c   1.000
_cell.angle_alpha   90.00
_cell.angle_beta   90.00
_cell.angle_gamma   90.00
#
_symmetry.space_group_name_H-M   'P 1'
#
loop_
_entity.id
_entity.type
_entity.pdbx_description
1 polymer ?
#
loop_
_entity_poly.entity_id
_entity_poly.type
_entity_poly.pdbx_seq_one_letter_code
_entity_poly.pdbx_strand_id
1 'polypeptide(L)'
;MDLLVGHSNVTSDKDYHHVFKCLQNLKLQAQGIQILDQVLTPSIIKQYLSDAGHSQMHIQAMFHPEDKQDIMLAYMLLHNIWSLPPSGKEHSLGYHAAQEALVLLGSFFRHLLFPYVYVELTLSEQIQHLSAAAHLGLTLFHAGQQKFLPTLLYNDIMIMIKNAIFSVAKAKVNNPDGDPVWIIVGSNSNVNVLQLTEHITSTTEVANILAQKLEWDQTPHWLQLPIVDHGGRAITLPDKADHVSPQSWPKEKLLLYTVNLQTLWRLGTSFLLHNKTVKQWLEDSVRGLISEDPLNITILQPLGRALESNPLDPNNIEDNDKSPPPISTNCMLGAGFSQELEDAAGAEEVEDGVAPTF
;
A
#
# COMPACT_ATOMS: atom_id res chain seq x y z
N MET A 1 7.96 -16.67 -7.72
CA MET A 1 7.20 -16.15 -6.57
C MET A 1 7.70 -16.86 -5.32
N ASP A 2 7.83 -16.14 -4.21
CA ASP A 2 8.20 -16.72 -2.92
C ASP A 2 6.98 -17.40 -2.28
N LEU A 3 7.08 -18.70 -1.97
CA LEU A 3 5.97 -19.50 -1.45
C LEU A 3 6.01 -19.70 0.07
N LEU A 4 7.00 -19.12 0.77
CA LEU A 4 7.19 -19.32 2.20
C LEU A 4 6.10 -18.62 3.00
N VAL A 5 5.54 -19.31 4.00
CA VAL A 5 4.53 -18.75 4.92
C VAL A 5 4.90 -19.09 6.34
N GLY A 6 4.36 -18.34 7.29
CA GLY A 6 4.52 -18.63 8.71
C GLY A 6 3.80 -19.91 9.13
N HIS A 7 3.95 -20.27 10.41
CA HIS A 7 3.23 -21.37 11.00
C HIS A 7 1.70 -21.21 10.77
N SER A 8 1.01 -22.33 10.54
CA SER A 8 -0.44 -22.35 10.22
C SER A 8 -0.84 -21.55 8.98
N ASN A 9 0.05 -21.44 7.99
CA ASN A 9 -0.16 -20.67 6.76
C ASN A 9 -0.43 -19.16 6.99
N VAL A 10 0.03 -18.61 8.11
CA VAL A 10 -0.10 -17.18 8.40
C VAL A 10 0.80 -16.39 7.45
N THR A 11 0.25 -15.32 6.86
CA THR A 11 0.96 -14.39 5.99
C THR A 11 1.06 -13.04 6.68
N SER A 12 2.22 -12.39 6.61
CA SER A 12 2.36 -11.00 7.05
C SER A 12 1.61 -10.08 6.10
N ASP A 13 1.02 -9.02 6.63
CA ASP A 13 0.31 -8.00 5.87
C ASP A 13 0.92 -6.63 6.11
N LYS A 14 0.78 -5.76 5.12
CA LYS A 14 1.20 -4.35 5.19
C LYS A 14 0.09 -3.50 4.59
N ASP A 15 -0.37 -2.51 5.35
CA ASP A 15 -1.44 -1.62 4.92
C ASP A 15 -1.00 -0.82 3.68
N TYR A 16 -1.78 -0.92 2.61
CA TYR A 16 -1.48 -0.23 1.36
C TYR A 16 -1.49 1.29 1.52
N HIS A 17 -2.31 1.85 2.43
CA HIS A 17 -2.28 3.28 2.71
C HIS A 17 -0.94 3.71 3.31
N HIS A 18 -0.40 2.89 4.23
CA HIS A 18 0.92 3.14 4.80
C HIS A 18 2.01 3.07 3.72
N VAL A 19 1.98 2.02 2.88
CA VAL A 19 2.93 1.86 1.78
C VAL A 19 2.90 3.07 0.82
N PHE A 20 1.70 3.56 0.48
CA PHE A 20 1.55 4.68 -0.45
C PHE A 20 1.99 6.02 0.16
N LYS A 21 1.73 6.21 1.47
CA LYS A 21 2.30 7.34 2.24
C LYS A 21 3.83 7.30 2.21
N CYS A 22 4.44 6.13 2.45
CA CYS A 22 5.89 5.98 2.39
C CYS A 22 6.47 6.26 0.99
N LEU A 23 5.77 5.86 -0.08
CA LEU A 23 6.13 6.18 -1.46
C LEU A 23 6.05 7.68 -1.79
N GLN A 24 5.16 8.43 -1.15
CA GLN A 24 5.13 9.89 -1.26
C GLN A 24 6.35 10.52 -0.60
N ASN A 25 6.73 10.06 0.59
CA ASN A 25 7.84 10.61 1.35
C ASN A 25 9.19 10.48 0.65
N LEU A 26 9.36 9.48 -0.22
CA LEU A 26 10.54 9.37 -1.09
C LEU A 26 10.78 10.59 -1.96
N LYS A 27 9.72 11.30 -2.32
CA LYS A 27 9.77 12.47 -3.21
C LYS A 27 10.27 13.73 -2.51
N LEU A 28 10.31 13.70 -1.17
CA LEU A 28 10.89 14.76 -0.35
C LEU A 28 12.37 14.53 -0.08
N GLN A 29 12.90 13.34 -0.41
CA GLN A 29 14.31 13.06 -0.20
C GLN A 29 15.13 13.85 -1.22
N ALA A 30 15.97 14.76 -0.70
CA ALA A 30 16.89 15.55 -1.51
C ALA A 30 17.84 14.67 -2.35
N GLN A 31 18.09 13.45 -1.90
CA GLN A 31 18.95 12.47 -2.57
C GLN A 31 18.35 11.93 -3.89
N GLY A 32 17.03 12.01 -4.07
CA GLY A 32 16.32 11.52 -5.24
C GLY A 32 16.24 9.99 -5.32
N ILE A 33 15.57 9.51 -6.38
CA ILE A 33 15.35 8.08 -6.64
C ILE A 33 16.23 7.65 -7.82
N GLN A 34 17.10 6.67 -7.63
CA GLN A 34 17.91 6.12 -8.73
C GLN A 34 17.12 5.08 -9.52
N ILE A 35 17.01 5.30 -10.83
CA ILE A 35 16.43 4.38 -11.81
C ILE A 35 17.32 4.42 -13.05
N LEU A 36 17.75 3.25 -13.53
CA LEU A 36 18.84 3.17 -14.51
C LEU A 36 20.11 3.86 -13.94
N ASP A 37 20.79 4.61 -14.79
CA ASP A 37 21.90 5.49 -14.45
C ASP A 37 21.46 6.93 -14.12
N GLN A 38 20.15 7.16 -13.88
CA GLN A 38 19.60 8.48 -13.60
C GLN A 38 19.14 8.61 -12.16
N VAL A 39 19.44 9.76 -11.56
CA VAL A 39 18.94 10.13 -10.23
C VAL A 39 17.80 11.13 -10.41
N LEU A 40 16.57 10.65 -10.22
CA LEU A 40 15.36 11.44 -10.30
C LEU A 40 15.19 12.26 -9.03
N THR A 41 15.66 13.50 -9.08
CA THR A 41 15.51 14.47 -7.99
C THR A 41 14.15 15.18 -8.06
N PRO A 42 13.69 15.79 -6.96
CA PRO A 42 12.43 16.54 -6.97
C PRO A 42 12.41 17.66 -8.02
N SER A 43 13.54 18.31 -8.29
CA SER A 43 13.64 19.35 -9.33
C SER A 43 13.41 18.79 -10.73
N ILE A 44 13.97 17.61 -11.04
CA ILE A 44 13.72 16.92 -12.31
C ILE A 44 12.24 16.60 -12.44
N ILE A 45 11.62 15.95 -11.45
CA ILE A 45 10.20 15.58 -11.51
C ILE A 45 9.32 16.84 -11.71
N LYS A 46 9.59 17.93 -10.98
CA LYS A 46 8.88 19.20 -11.13
C LYS A 46 9.02 19.78 -12.54
N GLN A 47 10.20 19.68 -13.15
CA GLN A 47 10.43 20.15 -14.51
C GLN A 47 9.58 19.38 -15.52
N TYR A 48 9.55 18.04 -15.45
CA TYR A 48 8.71 17.23 -16.35
C TYR A 48 7.22 17.50 -16.17
N LEU A 49 6.77 17.71 -14.94
CA LEU A 49 5.38 18.08 -14.67
C LEU A 49 5.05 19.45 -15.29
N SER A 50 5.96 20.42 -15.18
CA SER A 50 5.81 21.73 -15.82
C SER A 50 5.77 21.60 -17.35
N ASP A 51 6.65 20.80 -17.92
CA ASP A 51 6.72 20.55 -19.37
C ASP A 51 5.46 19.83 -19.89
N ALA A 52 4.85 18.99 -19.06
CA ALA A 52 3.56 18.35 -19.32
C ALA A 52 2.35 19.30 -19.16
N GLY A 53 2.57 20.55 -18.76
CA GLY A 53 1.55 21.58 -18.65
C GLY A 53 0.87 21.71 -17.29
N HIS A 54 1.38 21.07 -16.24
CA HIS A 54 0.86 21.27 -14.89
C HIS A 54 1.19 22.68 -14.36
N SER A 55 0.25 23.28 -13.62
CA SER A 55 0.45 24.63 -13.07
C SER A 55 1.46 24.63 -11.93
N GLN A 56 2.18 25.75 -11.76
CA GLN A 56 3.18 25.88 -10.69
C GLN A 56 2.56 25.74 -9.29
N MET A 57 1.32 26.22 -9.08
CA MET A 57 0.59 26.01 -7.82
C MET A 57 0.33 24.53 -7.56
N HIS A 58 -0.13 23.77 -8.57
CA HIS A 58 -0.37 22.34 -8.46
C HIS A 58 0.91 21.57 -8.12
N ILE A 59 2.02 21.92 -8.78
CA ILE A 59 3.34 21.33 -8.52
C ILE A 59 3.83 21.70 -7.10
N GLN A 60 3.64 22.94 -6.65
CA GLN A 60 4.05 23.35 -5.31
C GLN A 60 3.25 22.62 -4.22
N ALA A 61 1.93 22.49 -4.39
CA ALA A 61 1.07 21.77 -3.46
C ALA A 61 1.52 20.31 -3.29
N MET A 62 1.80 19.61 -4.40
CA MET A 62 2.23 18.19 -4.38
C MET A 62 3.60 17.94 -3.73
N PHE A 63 4.45 18.96 -3.61
CA PHE A 63 5.80 18.84 -3.05
C PHE A 63 5.96 19.65 -1.74
N HIS A 64 4.85 20.01 -1.08
CA HIS A 64 4.90 20.74 0.17
C HIS A 64 5.26 19.78 1.33
N PRO A 65 6.33 20.05 2.10
CA PRO A 65 6.87 19.10 3.08
C PRO A 65 6.04 18.96 4.37
N GLU A 66 5.15 19.91 4.64
CA GLU A 66 4.33 19.96 5.87
C GLU A 66 3.08 19.05 5.80
N ASP A 67 2.68 18.61 4.60
CA ASP A 67 1.47 17.81 4.42
C ASP A 67 1.77 16.33 4.19
N LYS A 68 2.44 15.71 5.17
CA LYS A 68 2.85 14.29 5.12
C LYS A 68 1.69 13.31 5.32
N GLN A 69 0.48 13.80 5.56
CA GLN A 69 -0.70 12.99 5.82
C GLN A 69 -1.74 13.05 4.69
N ASP A 70 -1.54 13.90 3.68
CA ASP A 70 -2.46 13.95 2.55
C ASP A 70 -2.15 12.86 1.50
N ILE A 71 -2.82 11.73 1.69
CA ILE A 71 -2.84 10.59 0.77
C ILE A 71 -3.37 11.01 -0.62
N MET A 72 -4.19 12.06 -0.73
CA MET A 72 -4.64 12.62 -2.01
C MET A 72 -3.46 13.07 -2.87
N LEU A 73 -2.62 13.93 -2.28
CA LEU A 73 -1.47 14.49 -2.95
C LEU A 73 -0.47 13.38 -3.32
N ALA A 74 -0.40 12.32 -2.51
CA ALA A 74 0.35 11.11 -2.84
C ALA A 74 -0.15 10.49 -4.16
N TYR A 75 -1.45 10.18 -4.23
CA TYR A 75 -2.07 9.57 -5.40
C TYR A 75 -1.98 10.46 -6.63
N MET A 76 -2.34 11.75 -6.51
CA MET A 76 -2.27 12.70 -7.63
C MET A 76 -0.86 12.78 -8.20
N LEU A 77 0.16 12.81 -7.36
CA LEU A 77 1.54 12.87 -7.84
C LEU A 77 2.00 11.56 -8.49
N LEU A 78 1.66 10.40 -7.91
CA LEU A 78 1.97 9.09 -8.52
C LEU A 78 1.26 8.95 -9.88
N HIS A 79 0.01 9.39 -9.96
CA HIS A 79 -0.75 9.49 -11.20
C HIS A 79 -0.07 10.42 -12.20
N ASN A 80 0.28 11.64 -11.81
CA ASN A 80 0.86 12.61 -12.73
C ASN A 80 2.20 12.13 -13.29
N ILE A 81 2.99 11.38 -12.50
CA ILE A 81 4.23 10.73 -12.97
C ILE A 81 3.93 9.65 -14.02
N TRP A 82 2.95 8.77 -13.79
CA TRP A 82 2.63 7.73 -14.79
C TRP A 82 1.99 8.29 -16.05
N SER A 83 1.37 9.47 -15.97
CA SER A 83 0.59 10.10 -17.05
C SER A 83 1.42 11.07 -17.90
N LEU A 84 2.73 11.17 -17.62
CA LEU A 84 3.62 12.03 -18.39
C LEU A 84 3.63 11.61 -19.87
N PRO A 85 3.41 12.57 -20.79
CA PRO A 85 3.47 12.27 -22.21
C PRO A 85 4.93 11.95 -22.64
N PRO A 86 5.12 11.12 -23.69
CA PRO A 86 6.42 10.96 -24.32
C PRO A 86 6.90 12.31 -24.87
N SER A 87 8.21 12.61 -24.81
CA SER A 87 8.69 13.95 -25.13
C SER A 87 8.56 14.19 -26.63
N GLY A 88 7.85 15.24 -27.02
CA GLY A 88 7.64 15.61 -28.43
C GLY A 88 8.69 16.57 -29.01
N LYS A 89 9.62 17.09 -28.20
CA LYS A 89 10.64 18.06 -28.63
C LYS A 89 12.03 17.43 -28.64
N GLU A 90 12.93 17.95 -29.47
CA GLU A 90 14.36 17.65 -29.37
C GLU A 90 14.88 18.18 -28.03
N HIS A 91 15.08 17.29 -27.07
CA HIS A 91 15.69 17.60 -25.79
C HIS A 91 17.11 17.03 -25.73
N SER A 92 17.86 17.39 -24.68
CA SER A 92 19.20 16.84 -24.47
C SER A 92 19.15 15.32 -24.21
N LEU A 93 20.26 14.62 -24.45
CA LEU A 93 20.36 13.18 -24.16
C LEU A 93 20.06 12.86 -22.68
N GLY A 94 20.47 13.73 -21.75
CA GLY A 94 20.16 13.57 -20.33
C GLY A 94 18.65 13.70 -20.02
N TYR A 95 17.93 14.53 -20.76
CA TYR A 95 16.47 14.63 -20.65
C TYR A 95 15.78 13.36 -21.19
N HIS A 96 16.25 12.78 -22.29
CA HIS A 96 15.68 11.52 -22.75
C HIS A 96 15.92 10.38 -21.74
N ALA A 97 17.13 10.28 -21.19
CA ALA A 97 17.44 9.30 -20.15
C ALA A 97 16.58 9.46 -18.89
N ALA A 98 16.41 10.70 -18.40
CA ALA A 98 15.56 10.97 -17.24
C ALA A 98 14.07 10.68 -17.54
N GLN A 99 13.62 10.90 -18.77
CA GLN A 99 12.27 10.53 -19.20
C GLN A 99 12.06 9.01 -19.17
N GLU A 100 13.01 8.23 -19.69
CA GLU A 100 12.92 6.77 -19.67
C GLU A 100 12.86 6.23 -18.24
N ALA A 101 13.68 6.80 -17.34
CA ALA A 101 13.63 6.51 -15.91
C ALA A 101 12.26 6.85 -15.29
N LEU A 102 11.68 8.00 -15.65
CA LEU A 102 10.33 8.38 -15.20
C LEU A 102 9.24 7.46 -15.75
N VAL A 103 9.37 6.97 -16.98
CA VAL A 103 8.43 6.00 -17.57
C VAL A 103 8.48 4.67 -16.82
N LEU A 104 9.68 4.19 -16.45
CA LEU A 104 9.84 2.99 -15.63
C LEU A 104 9.21 3.19 -14.23
N LEU A 105 9.48 4.33 -13.59
CA LEU A 105 8.90 4.68 -12.29
C LEU A 105 7.37 4.76 -12.33
N GLY A 106 6.85 5.47 -13.33
CA GLY A 106 5.43 5.63 -13.55
C GLY A 106 4.74 4.29 -13.82
N SER A 107 5.39 3.41 -14.60
CA SER A 107 4.90 2.04 -14.81
C SER A 107 4.85 1.25 -13.49
N PHE A 108 5.89 1.31 -12.67
CA PHE A 108 5.91 0.65 -11.37
C PHE A 108 4.77 1.15 -10.46
N PHE A 109 4.63 2.47 -10.31
CA PHE A 109 3.55 3.07 -9.52
C PHE A 109 2.17 2.71 -10.06
N ARG A 110 1.98 2.71 -11.39
CA ARG A 110 0.71 2.34 -12.01
C ARG A 110 0.26 0.96 -11.63
N HIS A 111 1.13 -0.03 -11.81
CA HIS A 111 0.81 -1.41 -11.52
C HIS A 111 0.65 -1.69 -10.02
N LEU A 112 1.31 -0.90 -9.17
CA LEU A 112 1.17 -1.01 -7.73
C LEU A 112 -0.16 -0.42 -7.21
N LEU A 113 -0.59 0.72 -7.75
CA LEU A 113 -1.74 1.47 -7.25
C LEU A 113 -3.08 1.05 -7.84
N PHE A 114 -3.12 0.75 -9.15
CA PHE A 114 -4.36 0.43 -9.88
C PHE A 114 -5.27 -0.58 -9.16
N PRO A 115 -4.74 -1.69 -8.61
CA PRO A 115 -5.54 -2.69 -7.89
C PRO A 115 -6.34 -2.14 -6.70
N TYR A 116 -5.94 -1.00 -6.14
CA TYR A 116 -6.55 -0.43 -4.94
C TYR A 116 -7.46 0.77 -5.24
N VAL A 117 -7.30 1.41 -6.40
CA VAL A 117 -8.05 2.64 -6.76
C VAL A 117 -8.98 2.49 -7.94
N TYR A 118 -8.77 1.48 -8.80
CA TYR A 118 -9.57 1.29 -10.01
C TYR A 118 -10.58 0.15 -9.82
N VAL A 119 -11.79 0.52 -9.36
CA VAL A 119 -12.88 -0.40 -9.00
C VAL A 119 -13.41 -1.26 -10.16
N GLU A 120 -13.10 -0.87 -11.39
CA GLU A 120 -13.51 -1.59 -12.58
C GLU A 120 -12.59 -2.77 -12.92
N LEU A 121 -11.51 -3.00 -12.17
CA LEU A 121 -10.66 -4.16 -12.40
C LEU A 121 -11.32 -5.45 -11.89
N THR A 122 -11.28 -6.48 -12.72
CA THR A 122 -11.51 -7.83 -12.26
C THR A 122 -10.42 -8.28 -11.28
N LEU A 123 -10.73 -9.26 -10.43
CA LEU A 123 -9.76 -9.84 -9.52
C LEU A 123 -8.53 -10.38 -10.26
N SER A 124 -8.74 -10.93 -11.46
CA SER A 124 -7.65 -11.39 -12.33
C SER A 124 -6.74 -10.24 -12.77
N GLU A 125 -7.32 -9.12 -13.21
CA GLU A 125 -6.55 -7.93 -13.60
C GLU A 125 -5.82 -7.30 -12.41
N GLN A 126 -6.45 -7.23 -11.23
CA GLN A 126 -5.80 -6.75 -10.01
C GLN A 126 -4.54 -7.57 -9.71
N ILE A 127 -4.65 -8.90 -9.72
CA ILE A 127 -3.50 -9.79 -9.48
C ILE A 127 -2.46 -9.66 -10.59
N GLN A 128 -2.86 -9.47 -11.85
CA GLN A 128 -1.94 -9.25 -12.95
C GLN A 128 -1.16 -7.93 -12.80
N HIS A 129 -1.82 -6.86 -12.37
CA HIS A 129 -1.19 -5.58 -12.03
C HIS A 129 -0.20 -5.75 -10.87
N LEU A 130 -0.59 -6.37 -9.76
CA LEU A 130 0.33 -6.61 -8.63
C LEU A 130 1.52 -7.50 -9.03
N SER A 131 1.29 -8.49 -9.90
CA SER A 131 2.36 -9.33 -10.45
C SER A 131 3.33 -8.52 -11.30
N ALA A 132 2.82 -7.63 -12.16
CA ALA A 132 3.63 -6.70 -12.95
C ALA A 132 4.45 -5.76 -12.06
N ALA A 133 3.85 -5.21 -11.00
CA ALA A 133 4.55 -4.39 -10.02
C ALA A 133 5.67 -5.16 -9.30
N ALA A 134 5.42 -6.42 -8.92
CA ALA A 134 6.41 -7.27 -8.26
C ALA A 134 7.61 -7.57 -9.16
N HIS A 135 7.37 -7.93 -10.43
CA HIS A 135 8.44 -8.19 -11.40
C HIS A 135 9.28 -6.95 -11.68
N LEU A 136 8.63 -5.82 -11.96
CA LEU A 136 9.34 -4.57 -12.23
C LEU A 136 10.06 -4.05 -10.99
N GLY A 137 9.44 -4.13 -9.82
CA GLY A 137 10.06 -3.74 -8.55
C GLY A 137 11.30 -4.59 -8.23
N LEU A 138 11.23 -5.90 -8.48
CA LEU A 138 12.38 -6.80 -8.33
C LEU A 138 13.55 -6.39 -9.22
N THR A 139 13.33 -6.17 -10.52
CA THR A 139 14.43 -5.80 -11.43
C THR A 139 15.00 -4.43 -11.11
N LEU A 140 14.16 -3.44 -10.79
CA LEU A 140 14.60 -2.10 -10.40
C LEU A 140 15.39 -2.11 -9.08
N PHE A 141 14.91 -2.85 -8.06
CA PHE A 141 15.61 -2.94 -6.78
C PHE A 141 16.89 -3.76 -6.89
N HIS A 142 16.92 -4.82 -7.68
CA HIS A 142 18.16 -5.58 -7.90
C HIS A 142 19.24 -4.69 -8.51
N ALA A 143 18.89 -3.84 -9.49
CA ALA A 143 19.82 -2.90 -10.12
C ALA A 143 20.21 -1.70 -9.22
N GLY A 144 19.24 -1.07 -8.56
CA GLY A 144 19.45 0.18 -7.81
C GLY A 144 19.62 0.04 -6.29
N GLN A 145 19.19 -1.10 -5.72
CA GLN A 145 19.16 -1.39 -4.28
C GLN A 145 18.52 -0.25 -3.48
N GLN A 146 19.14 0.16 -2.37
CA GLN A 146 18.67 1.25 -1.50
C GLN A 146 18.59 2.62 -2.19
N LYS A 147 19.25 2.78 -3.34
CA LYS A 147 19.16 4.02 -4.13
C LYS A 147 17.87 4.09 -4.94
N PHE A 148 17.23 2.95 -5.22
CA PHE A 148 15.89 2.90 -5.83
C PHE A 148 14.80 3.03 -4.76
N LEU A 149 14.80 2.14 -3.77
CA LEU A 149 13.84 2.18 -2.65
C LEU A 149 14.58 1.81 -1.35
N PRO A 150 14.24 2.44 -0.21
CA PRO A 150 14.66 1.96 1.09
C PRO A 150 14.30 0.48 1.26
N THR A 151 15.21 -0.30 1.83
CA THR A 151 15.04 -1.75 2.00
C THR A 151 13.74 -2.11 2.71
N LEU A 152 13.35 -1.35 3.74
CA LEU A 152 12.09 -1.60 4.46
C LEU A 152 10.87 -1.38 3.56
N LEU A 153 10.84 -0.27 2.81
CA LEU A 153 9.73 0.03 1.92
C LEU A 153 9.60 -0.99 0.78
N TYR A 154 10.72 -1.43 0.22
CA TYR A 154 10.72 -2.53 -0.75
C TYR A 154 10.11 -3.80 -0.17
N ASN A 155 10.56 -4.20 1.03
CA ASN A 155 10.01 -5.37 1.71
C ASN A 155 8.52 -5.22 1.99
N ASP A 156 8.08 -4.05 2.45
CA ASP A 156 6.68 -3.79 2.75
C ASP A 156 5.79 -3.89 1.51
N ILE A 157 6.25 -3.35 0.37
CA ILE A 157 5.57 -3.50 -0.92
C ILE A 157 5.46 -4.97 -1.34
N MET A 158 6.55 -5.74 -1.23
CA MET A 158 6.57 -7.13 -1.67
C MET A 158 5.76 -8.04 -0.73
N ILE A 159 5.73 -7.74 0.57
CA ILE A 159 4.85 -8.39 1.55
C ILE A 159 3.39 -8.09 1.23
N MET A 160 3.04 -6.82 0.99
CA MET A 160 1.68 -6.41 0.60
C MET A 160 1.20 -7.16 -0.64
N ILE A 161 2.00 -7.18 -1.72
CA ILE A 161 1.68 -7.90 -2.96
C ILE A 161 1.53 -9.40 -2.71
N LYS A 162 2.46 -10.01 -1.96
CA LYS A 162 2.41 -11.44 -1.65
C LYS A 162 1.16 -11.79 -0.84
N ASN A 163 0.82 -10.97 0.17
CA ASN A 163 -0.35 -11.19 0.99
C ASN A 163 -1.64 -11.13 0.16
N ALA A 164 -1.79 -10.13 -0.72
CA ALA A 164 -2.92 -10.03 -1.64
C ALA A 164 -3.13 -11.31 -2.47
N ILE A 165 -2.05 -11.83 -3.07
CA ILE A 165 -2.10 -13.07 -3.87
C ILE A 165 -2.44 -14.29 -3.00
N PHE A 166 -1.84 -14.39 -1.81
CA PHE A 166 -2.10 -15.50 -0.88
C PHE A 166 -3.51 -15.46 -0.30
N SER A 167 -4.08 -14.29 -0.05
CA SER A 167 -5.48 -14.12 0.37
C SER A 167 -6.43 -14.70 -0.67
N VAL A 168 -6.18 -14.44 -1.96
CA VAL A 168 -6.94 -15.06 -3.04
C VAL A 168 -6.73 -16.58 -3.09
N ALA A 169 -5.49 -17.07 -2.91
CA ALA A 169 -5.20 -18.49 -2.87
C ALA A 169 -5.96 -19.20 -1.74
N LYS A 170 -5.92 -18.64 -0.53
CA LYS A 170 -6.62 -19.14 0.66
C LYS A 170 -8.13 -19.16 0.45
N ALA A 171 -8.68 -18.08 -0.09
CA ALA A 171 -10.11 -18.01 -0.38
C ALA A 171 -10.55 -19.05 -1.42
N LYS A 172 -9.75 -19.29 -2.47
CA LYS A 172 -10.01 -20.36 -3.44
C LYS A 172 -10.03 -21.75 -2.81
N VAL A 173 -9.19 -22.01 -1.81
CA VAL A 173 -9.16 -23.30 -1.09
C VAL A 173 -10.37 -23.42 -0.15
N ASN A 174 -10.71 -22.33 0.55
CA ASN A 174 -11.77 -22.34 1.56
C ASN A 174 -13.17 -22.36 0.94
N ASN A 175 -13.39 -21.60 -0.14
CA ASN A 175 -14.69 -21.49 -0.81
C ASN A 175 -14.51 -21.11 -2.30
N PRO A 176 -14.21 -22.08 -3.19
CA PRO A 176 -13.91 -21.81 -4.60
C PRO A 176 -15.09 -21.19 -5.39
N ASP A 177 -16.31 -21.54 -5.01
CA ASP A 177 -17.57 -20.99 -5.56
C ASP A 177 -18.14 -19.85 -4.69
N GLY A 178 -17.33 -19.38 -3.73
CA GLY A 178 -17.74 -18.48 -2.67
C GLY A 178 -17.90 -17.03 -3.07
N ASP A 179 -18.26 -16.25 -2.05
CA ASP A 179 -18.40 -14.81 -2.14
C ASP A 179 -17.13 -14.12 -2.66
N PRO A 180 -17.30 -12.95 -3.32
CA PRO A 180 -16.20 -12.16 -3.86
C PRO A 180 -15.15 -11.82 -2.80
N VAL A 181 -13.88 -11.84 -3.21
CA VAL A 181 -12.75 -11.51 -2.33
C VAL A 181 -12.24 -10.11 -2.63
N TRP A 182 -12.05 -9.34 -1.57
CA TRP A 182 -11.47 -8.00 -1.64
C TRP A 182 -9.98 -8.06 -1.29
N ILE A 183 -9.12 -7.69 -2.23
CA ILE A 183 -7.68 -7.53 -1.98
C ILE A 183 -7.40 -6.33 -1.05
N ILE A 184 -8.35 -5.40 -0.95
CA ILE A 184 -8.24 -4.09 -0.28
C ILE A 184 -8.49 -4.18 1.23
N VAL A 185 -9.02 -5.31 1.70
CA VAL A 185 -9.17 -5.53 3.14
C VAL A 185 -7.80 -5.97 3.67
N GLY A 186 -6.93 -4.98 3.90
CA GLY A 186 -5.88 -5.12 4.89
C GLY A 186 -6.51 -5.60 6.20
N SER A 187 -5.78 -6.37 6.99
CA SER A 187 -6.27 -7.13 8.16
C SER A 187 -6.85 -6.28 9.33
N ASN A 188 -7.49 -5.14 9.07
CA ASN A 188 -8.19 -4.33 10.08
C ASN A 188 -9.51 -4.92 10.57
N SER A 189 -9.97 -6.04 10.03
CA SER A 189 -11.17 -6.75 10.53
C SER A 189 -10.89 -7.66 11.73
N ASN A 190 -9.62 -7.85 12.13
CA ASN A 190 -9.26 -8.60 13.34
C ASN A 190 -8.77 -7.65 14.44
N VAL A 191 -9.58 -6.67 14.82
CA VAL A 191 -9.33 -5.93 16.06
C VAL A 191 -9.41 -6.94 17.20
N ASN A 192 -8.28 -7.20 17.87
CA ASN A 192 -8.29 -7.96 19.11
C ASN A 192 -9.12 -7.17 20.15
N VAL A 193 -9.94 -7.84 20.96
CA VAL A 193 -10.75 -7.21 22.04
C VAL A 193 -9.91 -6.23 22.87
N LEU A 194 -8.63 -6.53 23.11
CA LEU A 194 -7.73 -5.62 23.81
C LEU A 194 -7.51 -4.30 23.07
N GLN A 195 -7.23 -4.36 21.77
CA GLN A 195 -7.10 -3.17 20.91
C GLN A 195 -8.44 -2.43 20.80
N LEU A 196 -9.57 -3.16 20.76
CA LEU A 196 -10.89 -2.53 20.79
C LEU A 196 -11.09 -1.73 22.09
N THR A 197 -10.74 -2.32 23.23
CA THR A 197 -10.84 -1.67 24.54
C THR A 197 -9.93 -0.44 24.63
N GLU A 198 -8.69 -0.53 24.16
CA GLU A 198 -7.76 0.61 24.12
C GLU A 198 -8.27 1.73 23.20
N HIS A 199 -8.81 1.39 22.03
CA HIS A 199 -9.40 2.34 21.11
C HIS A 199 -10.66 3.01 21.67
N ILE A 200 -11.54 2.25 22.35
CA ILE A 200 -12.73 2.80 23.02
C ILE A 200 -12.32 3.76 24.14
N THR A 201 -11.35 3.38 24.95
CA THR A 201 -10.85 4.21 26.06
C THR A 201 -10.27 5.51 25.52
N SER A 202 -9.43 5.42 24.49
CA SER A 202 -8.86 6.58 23.79
C SER A 202 -9.94 7.48 23.17
N THR A 203 -10.99 6.89 22.59
CA THR A 203 -12.12 7.65 22.02
C THR A 203 -12.88 8.40 23.12
N THR A 204 -13.01 7.80 24.31
CA THR A 204 -13.67 8.43 25.47
C THR A 204 -12.85 9.60 26.00
N GLU A 205 -11.52 9.47 26.05
CA GLU A 205 -10.61 10.56 26.41
C GLU A 205 -10.66 11.70 25.40
N VAL A 206 -10.64 11.40 24.10
CA VAL A 206 -10.78 12.39 23.04
C VAL A 206 -12.15 13.09 23.10
N ALA A 207 -13.23 12.34 23.34
CA ALA A 207 -14.57 12.92 23.51
C ALA A 207 -14.64 13.87 24.72
N ASN A 208 -13.98 13.54 25.83
CA ASN A 208 -13.88 14.41 27.00
C ASN A 208 -13.07 15.68 26.71
N ILE A 209 -11.99 15.57 25.92
CA ILE A 209 -11.19 16.71 25.48
C ILE A 209 -12.01 17.63 24.54
N LEU A 210 -12.70 17.05 23.56
CA LEU A 210 -13.55 17.80 22.62
C LEU A 210 -14.76 18.45 23.31
N ALA A 211 -15.33 17.82 24.33
CA ALA A 211 -16.39 18.41 25.16
C ALA A 211 -15.90 19.64 25.94
N GLN A 212 -14.62 19.68 26.33
CA GLN A 212 -14.00 20.84 27.00
C GLN A 212 -13.50 21.90 26.01
N LYS A 213 -13.22 21.50 24.78
CA LYS A 213 -12.68 22.33 23.70
C LYS A 213 -13.55 22.19 22.45
N LEU A 214 -14.78 22.69 22.54
CA LEU A 214 -15.76 22.62 21.45
C LEU A 214 -15.24 23.26 20.14
N GLU A 215 -14.34 24.25 20.26
CA GLU A 215 -13.64 24.88 19.14
C GLU A 215 -12.64 23.98 18.40
N TRP A 216 -12.24 22.86 18.99
CA TRP A 216 -11.33 21.85 18.40
C TRP A 216 -12.10 20.74 17.68
N ASP A 217 -13.42 20.67 17.88
CA ASP A 217 -14.30 19.82 17.07
C ASP A 217 -14.49 20.45 15.69
N GLN A 218 -13.40 20.45 14.92
CA GLN A 218 -13.48 20.65 13.49
C GLN A 218 -14.08 19.36 12.95
N THR A 219 -15.37 19.41 12.60
CA THR A 219 -16.08 18.37 11.83
C THR A 219 -15.09 17.66 10.92
N PRO A 220 -14.93 16.33 10.99
CA PRO A 220 -13.81 15.69 10.32
C PRO A 220 -13.81 16.10 8.85
N HIS A 221 -12.69 16.67 8.40
CA HIS A 221 -12.50 17.06 7.00
C HIS A 221 -12.04 15.77 6.30
N TRP A 222 -13.01 14.91 6.00
CA TRP A 222 -12.73 13.58 5.44
C TRP A 222 -12.11 13.70 4.05
N LEU A 223 -11.15 12.83 3.78
CA LEU A 223 -10.34 12.80 2.57
C LEU A 223 -11.16 12.32 1.35
N GLN A 224 -11.14 13.09 0.25
CA GLN A 224 -11.97 12.85 -0.94
C GLN A 224 -11.25 12.16 -2.11
N LEU A 225 -10.89 10.86 -2.02
CA LEU A 225 -10.17 10.14 -3.10
C LEU A 225 -10.87 10.20 -4.49
N PRO A 226 -10.21 10.69 -5.57
CA PRO A 226 -10.76 10.63 -6.92
C PRO A 226 -10.65 9.21 -7.45
N ILE A 227 -11.78 8.69 -7.90
CA ILE A 227 -11.81 7.46 -8.70
C ILE A 227 -11.18 7.78 -10.05
N VAL A 228 -10.35 6.88 -10.58
CA VAL A 228 -9.64 7.09 -11.86
C VAL A 228 -10.22 6.23 -12.97
N ASP A 229 -10.19 6.70 -14.22
CA ASP A 229 -10.59 5.91 -15.40
C ASP A 229 -9.49 4.94 -15.86
N HIS A 230 -9.77 4.16 -16.90
CA HIS A 230 -8.80 3.26 -17.54
C HIS A 230 -7.50 3.98 -17.98
N GLY A 231 -7.58 5.29 -18.27
CA GLY A 231 -6.44 6.14 -18.61
C GLY A 231 -5.77 6.78 -17.38
N GLY A 232 -6.24 6.50 -16.17
CA GLY A 232 -5.78 7.09 -14.92
C GLY A 232 -6.42 8.45 -14.60
N ARG A 233 -7.23 9.05 -15.48
CA ARG A 233 -7.80 10.38 -15.24
C ARG A 233 -8.81 10.33 -14.11
N ALA A 234 -8.77 11.31 -13.20
CA ALA A 234 -9.79 11.48 -12.18
C ALA A 234 -11.19 11.59 -12.86
N ILE A 235 -12.04 10.61 -12.60
CA ILE A 235 -13.45 10.63 -12.94
C ILE A 235 -14.15 11.39 -11.82
N THR A 236 -14.85 12.45 -12.18
CA THR A 236 -15.85 13.06 -11.30
C THR A 236 -17.04 12.10 -11.21
N LEU A 237 -17.00 11.18 -10.25
CA LEU A 237 -18.20 10.47 -9.84
C LEU A 237 -19.03 11.41 -8.93
N PRO A 238 -20.38 11.36 -9.01
CA PRO A 238 -21.24 12.24 -8.24
C PRO A 238 -21.01 12.01 -6.74
N ASP A 239 -20.98 13.11 -5.95
CA ASP A 239 -20.88 13.18 -4.48
C ASP A 239 -20.95 11.81 -3.79
N LYS A 240 -19.79 11.27 -3.32
CA LYS A 240 -19.51 9.96 -2.67
C LYS A 240 -18.50 9.04 -3.39
N ALA A 241 -17.55 9.58 -4.14
CA ALA A 241 -16.48 8.84 -4.84
C ALA A 241 -15.31 8.40 -3.93
N ASP A 242 -15.29 8.95 -2.73
CA ASP A 242 -14.24 9.06 -1.72
C ASP A 242 -14.03 7.76 -0.92
N HIS A 243 -14.93 6.81 -1.14
CA HIS A 243 -15.09 5.60 -0.34
C HIS A 243 -14.93 4.39 -1.25
N VAL A 244 -13.71 4.05 -1.68
CA VAL A 244 -13.46 2.71 -2.24
C VAL A 244 -13.51 1.70 -1.10
N SER A 245 -14.73 1.37 -0.71
CA SER A 245 -15.04 0.32 0.25
C SER A 245 -15.18 -1.00 -0.50
N PRO A 246 -15.21 -2.13 0.21
CA PRO A 246 -15.62 -3.40 -0.38
C PRO A 246 -16.92 -3.33 -1.20
N GLN A 247 -17.83 -2.39 -0.86
CA GLN A 247 -19.12 -2.21 -1.55
C GLN A 247 -18.99 -1.50 -2.90
N SER A 248 -17.89 -0.77 -3.11
CA SER A 248 -17.65 0.00 -4.34
C SER A 248 -17.17 -0.89 -5.49
N TRP A 249 -16.81 -2.14 -5.20
CA TRP A 249 -16.38 -3.12 -6.18
C TRP A 249 -17.55 -3.96 -6.67
N PRO A 250 -17.80 -4.00 -7.99
CA PRO A 250 -18.82 -4.87 -8.55
C PRO A 250 -18.48 -6.33 -8.21
N LYS A 251 -19.40 -7.03 -7.53
CA LYS A 251 -19.18 -8.41 -7.05
C LYS A 251 -18.85 -9.36 -8.20
N GLU A 252 -19.46 -9.13 -9.36
CA GLU A 252 -19.23 -9.89 -10.60
C GLU A 252 -17.80 -9.79 -11.14
N LYS A 253 -17.04 -8.76 -10.73
CA LYS A 253 -15.64 -8.59 -11.12
C LYS A 253 -14.68 -9.30 -10.17
N LEU A 254 -15.14 -9.64 -8.96
CA LEU A 254 -14.32 -10.21 -7.89
C LEU A 254 -14.42 -11.74 -7.77
N LEU A 255 -14.74 -12.42 -8.88
CA LEU A 255 -15.05 -13.85 -8.90
C LEU A 255 -13.79 -14.74 -8.88
N LEU A 256 -13.70 -15.63 -7.88
CA LEU A 256 -12.54 -16.49 -7.63
C LEU A 256 -12.28 -17.56 -8.69
N TYR A 257 -13.32 -18.09 -9.32
CA TYR A 257 -13.17 -19.15 -10.32
C TYR A 257 -12.44 -18.67 -11.58
N THR A 258 -12.47 -17.36 -11.86
CA THR A 258 -11.78 -16.76 -13.02
C THR A 258 -10.27 -16.68 -12.86
N VAL A 259 -9.77 -16.81 -11.62
CA VAL A 259 -8.37 -16.53 -11.27
C VAL A 259 -7.51 -17.78 -11.39
N ASN A 260 -6.48 -17.75 -12.23
CA ASN A 260 -5.38 -18.72 -12.17
C ASN A 260 -4.09 -17.99 -11.74
N LEU A 261 -3.71 -18.15 -10.47
CA LEU A 261 -2.61 -17.38 -9.87
C LEU A 261 -1.27 -17.59 -10.57
N GLN A 262 -0.95 -18.82 -11.00
CA GLN A 262 0.31 -19.09 -11.71
C GLN A 262 0.33 -18.42 -13.08
N THR A 263 -0.81 -18.47 -13.80
CA THR A 263 -0.95 -17.80 -15.10
C THR A 263 -0.86 -16.29 -14.92
N LEU A 264 -1.57 -15.70 -13.96
CA LEU A 264 -1.58 -14.26 -13.73
C LEU A 264 -0.22 -13.73 -13.26
N TRP A 265 0.49 -14.51 -12.43
CA TRP A 265 1.88 -14.21 -12.07
C TRP A 265 2.78 -14.08 -13.30
N ARG A 266 2.66 -15.01 -14.26
CA ARG A 266 3.42 -14.97 -15.52
C ARG A 266 2.96 -13.86 -16.46
N LEU A 267 1.65 -13.63 -16.54
CA LEU A 267 1.06 -12.59 -17.37
C LEU A 267 1.41 -11.18 -16.89
N GLY A 268 1.77 -11.00 -15.61
CA GLY A 268 2.32 -9.74 -15.11
C GLY A 268 3.54 -9.29 -15.91
N THR A 269 4.46 -10.20 -16.25
CA THR A 269 5.61 -9.89 -17.12
C THR A 269 5.16 -9.49 -18.51
N SER A 270 4.24 -10.25 -19.13
CA SER A 270 3.69 -9.93 -20.46
C SER A 270 2.98 -8.57 -20.50
N PHE A 271 2.35 -8.18 -19.40
CA PHE A 271 1.66 -6.91 -19.29
C PHE A 271 2.62 -5.72 -19.39
N LEU A 272 3.81 -5.85 -18.79
CA LEU A 272 4.88 -4.85 -18.89
C LEU A 272 5.44 -4.69 -20.31
N LEU A 273 5.41 -5.74 -21.13
CA LEU A 273 6.00 -5.74 -22.48
C LEU A 273 5.27 -4.83 -23.49
N HIS A 274 4.09 -4.31 -23.15
CA HIS A 274 3.34 -3.38 -24.00
C HIS A 274 4.02 -2.01 -24.12
N ASN A 275 4.77 -1.60 -23.09
CA ASN A 275 5.55 -0.36 -23.13
C ASN A 275 6.96 -0.67 -23.63
N LYS A 276 7.37 -0.04 -24.75
CA LYS A 276 8.67 -0.31 -25.40
C LYS A 276 9.87 -0.06 -24.49
N THR A 277 9.86 1.04 -23.73
CA THR A 277 10.94 1.40 -22.79
C THR A 277 11.02 0.37 -21.67
N VAL A 278 9.87 0.01 -21.10
CA VAL A 278 9.80 -1.01 -20.03
C VAL A 278 10.25 -2.38 -20.55
N LYS A 279 9.82 -2.75 -21.77
CA LYS A 279 10.20 -4.00 -22.43
C LYS A 279 11.72 -4.12 -22.58
N GLN A 280 12.36 -3.11 -23.14
CA GLN A 280 13.81 -3.13 -23.38
C GLN A 280 14.57 -3.33 -22.06
N TRP A 281 14.24 -2.53 -21.04
CA TRP A 281 14.84 -2.66 -19.71
C TRP A 281 14.62 -4.03 -19.09
N LEU A 282 13.39 -4.55 -19.17
CA LEU A 282 13.03 -5.83 -18.55
C LEU A 282 13.77 -6.99 -19.22
N GLU A 283 13.87 -7.00 -20.54
CA GLU A 283 14.61 -8.03 -21.28
C GLU A 283 16.11 -8.01 -20.93
N ASP A 284 16.71 -6.83 -20.81
CA ASP A 284 18.12 -6.68 -20.44
C ASP A 284 18.36 -7.08 -18.97
N SER A 285 17.50 -6.64 -18.06
CA SER A 285 17.59 -6.96 -16.63
C SER A 285 17.38 -8.44 -16.34
N VAL A 286 16.36 -9.06 -16.95
CA VAL A 286 16.07 -10.49 -16.76
C VAL A 286 17.20 -11.35 -17.32
N ARG A 287 17.83 -10.95 -18.43
CA ARG A 287 19.01 -11.64 -18.96
C ARG A 287 20.17 -11.61 -17.95
N GLY A 288 20.40 -10.48 -17.30
CA GLY A 288 21.37 -10.35 -16.21
C GLY A 288 21.06 -11.30 -15.05
N LEU A 289 19.83 -11.27 -14.55
CA LEU A 289 19.38 -12.12 -13.44
C LEU A 289 19.52 -13.63 -13.72
N ILE A 290 19.20 -14.07 -14.94
CA ILE A 290 19.33 -15.49 -15.33
C ILE A 290 20.80 -15.93 -15.32
N SER A 291 21.74 -15.01 -15.59
CA SER A 291 23.17 -15.32 -15.61
C SER A 291 23.80 -15.43 -14.21
N GLU A 292 23.17 -14.87 -13.18
CA GLU A 292 23.70 -14.77 -11.81
C GLU A 292 23.27 -15.88 -10.85
N ASP A 293 22.59 -16.93 -11.36
CA ASP A 293 21.93 -18.04 -10.63
C ASP A 293 20.47 -17.74 -10.19
N PRO A 294 19.47 -18.24 -10.94
CA PRO A 294 18.06 -17.92 -10.71
C PRO A 294 17.47 -18.59 -9.46
N LEU A 295 18.15 -19.55 -8.83
CA LEU A 295 17.53 -20.35 -7.76
C LEU A 295 17.34 -19.59 -6.44
N ASN A 296 18.11 -18.52 -6.21
CA ASN A 296 18.06 -17.78 -4.95
C ASN A 296 17.37 -16.42 -5.04
N ILE A 297 17.07 -15.93 -6.26
CA ILE A 297 16.48 -14.60 -6.46
C ILE A 297 14.96 -14.71 -6.40
N THR A 298 14.37 -14.10 -5.38
CA THR A 298 12.91 -13.98 -5.21
C THR A 298 12.52 -12.54 -4.93
N ILE A 299 11.22 -12.24 -4.98
CA ILE A 299 10.71 -10.90 -4.63
C ILE A 299 10.98 -10.50 -3.17
N LEU A 300 11.31 -11.44 -2.28
CA LEU A 300 11.72 -11.17 -0.89
C LEU A 300 13.23 -11.34 -0.68
N GLN A 301 13.93 -11.88 -1.68
CA GLN A 301 15.37 -12.08 -1.69
C GLN A 301 15.94 -11.54 -3.02
N PRO A 302 15.78 -10.24 -3.31
CA PRO A 302 16.12 -9.69 -4.62
C PRO A 302 17.61 -9.78 -4.96
N LEU A 303 18.46 -9.97 -3.94
CA LEU A 303 19.92 -10.11 -4.08
C LEU A 303 20.41 -11.54 -3.83
N GLY A 304 19.51 -12.54 -3.89
CA GLY A 304 19.86 -13.93 -3.57
C GLY A 304 19.95 -14.23 -2.07
N ARG A 305 19.67 -13.25 -1.21
CA ARG A 305 19.68 -13.35 0.25
C ARG A 305 18.56 -12.54 0.87
N ALA A 306 18.18 -12.88 2.09
CA ALA A 306 17.25 -12.06 2.87
C ALA A 306 17.84 -10.66 3.05
N LEU A 307 16.99 -9.65 2.89
CA LEU A 307 17.36 -8.27 3.13
C LEU A 307 17.42 -8.05 4.65
N GLU A 308 18.61 -7.77 5.17
CA GLU A 308 18.78 -7.40 6.58
C GLU A 308 18.11 -6.05 6.83
N SER A 309 17.27 -5.99 7.86
CA SER A 309 16.79 -4.73 8.42
C SER A 309 17.98 -4.01 9.04
N ASN A 310 18.61 -3.10 8.29
CA ASN A 310 19.56 -2.15 8.87
C ASN A 310 18.88 -1.40 10.03
N PRO A 311 19.62 -1.02 11.09
CA PRO A 311 19.08 -0.18 12.15
C PRO A 311 18.45 1.05 11.52
N LEU A 312 17.24 1.39 12.00
CA LEU A 312 16.38 2.48 11.56
C LEU A 312 17.21 3.62 10.96
N ASP A 313 17.19 3.73 9.64
CA ASP A 313 17.64 4.94 8.96
C ASP A 313 16.90 6.11 9.64
N PRO A 314 17.56 7.22 10.05
CA PRO A 314 16.88 8.37 10.63
C PRO A 314 15.76 8.95 9.75
N ASN A 315 15.68 8.55 8.47
CA ASN A 315 14.57 8.86 7.57
C ASN A 315 13.37 7.90 7.69
N ASN A 316 13.51 6.82 8.45
CA ASN A 316 12.53 5.78 8.70
C ASN A 316 11.76 6.14 9.99
N ILE A 317 10.99 7.22 9.92
CA ILE A 317 10.10 7.61 11.01
C ILE A 317 8.92 6.65 10.98
N GLU A 318 9.03 5.55 11.72
CA GLU A 318 7.83 4.89 12.25
C GLU A 318 7.17 5.91 13.20
N ASP A 319 6.06 6.51 12.77
CA ASP A 319 5.28 7.51 13.52
C ASP A 319 4.70 6.97 14.86
N ASN A 320 5.15 5.81 15.37
CA ASN A 320 4.56 5.15 16.54
C ASN A 320 5.45 5.07 17.79
N ASP A 321 6.73 5.42 17.73
CA ASP A 321 7.60 5.33 18.91
C ASP A 321 7.70 6.67 19.66
N LYS A 322 6.58 7.10 20.23
CA LYS A 322 6.64 7.90 21.47
C LYS A 322 6.75 6.92 22.62
N SER A 323 7.98 6.53 22.97
CA SER A 323 8.25 5.88 24.25
C SER A 323 7.55 6.66 25.37
N PRO A 324 6.75 6.02 26.24
CA PRO A 324 6.13 6.74 27.35
C PRO A 324 7.24 7.34 28.24
N PRO A 325 7.07 8.57 28.74
CA PRO A 325 8.03 9.15 29.66
C PRO A 325 8.14 8.24 30.90
N PRO A 326 9.33 8.17 31.53
CA PRO A 326 9.52 7.33 32.70
C PRO A 326 8.52 7.75 33.79
N ILE A 327 7.80 6.76 34.31
CA ILE A 327 6.81 6.91 35.37
C ILE A 327 7.47 7.61 36.55
N SER A 328 7.09 8.86 36.76
CA SER A 328 7.40 9.57 38.01
C SER A 328 6.58 8.91 39.10
N THR A 329 7.26 8.19 39.99
CA THR A 329 6.71 7.70 41.26
C THR A 329 6.27 8.89 42.11
N ASN A 330 5.03 9.32 41.93
CA ASN A 330 4.30 10.08 42.94
C ASN A 330 2.99 9.36 43.24
N CYS A 331 3.06 8.59 44.31
CA CYS A 331 1.95 8.02 45.04
C CYS A 331 1.00 9.15 45.48
N MET A 332 -0.22 9.14 44.96
CA MET A 332 -1.38 9.63 45.71
C MET A 332 -2.48 8.57 45.65
N LEU A 333 -2.67 7.91 46.78
CA LEU A 333 -3.83 7.10 47.11
C LEU A 333 -5.12 7.92 46.94
N GLY A 334 -6.13 7.34 46.28
CA GLY A 334 -7.45 7.96 46.21
C GLY A 334 -8.51 7.12 45.51
N ALA A 335 -9.24 6.35 46.33
CA ALA A 335 -10.60 5.84 46.14
C ALA A 335 -10.83 4.70 45.12
N GLY A 336 -11.21 3.55 45.67
CA GLY A 336 -11.44 2.30 44.96
C GLY A 336 -12.62 2.33 43.98
N PHE A 337 -12.52 1.44 43.00
CA PHE A 337 -13.67 0.86 42.32
C PHE A 337 -13.63 -0.65 42.45
N SER A 338 -14.82 -1.17 42.76
CA SER A 338 -15.11 -2.40 43.48
C SER A 338 -14.77 -3.70 42.74
N GLN A 339 -14.49 -4.69 43.60
CA GLN A 339 -14.45 -6.14 43.43
C GLN A 339 -15.76 -6.77 42.91
N GLU A 340 -16.62 -6.02 42.22
CA GLU A 340 -17.97 -6.45 41.80
C GLU A 340 -18.02 -7.01 40.36
N LEU A 341 -16.91 -6.96 39.63
CA LEU A 341 -16.81 -7.48 38.25
C LEU A 341 -16.28 -8.92 38.17
N GLU A 342 -15.73 -9.48 39.26
CA GLU A 342 -15.29 -10.89 39.32
C GLU A 342 -16.43 -11.86 39.68
N ASP A 343 -17.47 -11.41 40.38
CA ASP A 343 -18.55 -12.28 40.85
C ASP A 343 -19.67 -12.53 39.81
N ALA A 344 -19.59 -11.92 38.62
CA ALA A 344 -20.59 -12.10 37.56
C ALA A 344 -20.34 -13.31 36.64
N ALA A 345 -19.24 -14.06 36.83
CA ALA A 345 -18.90 -15.23 36.03
C ALA A 345 -19.23 -16.59 36.69
N GLY A 346 -19.91 -16.59 37.84
CA GLY A 346 -20.16 -17.78 38.64
C GLY A 346 -21.61 -17.93 39.13
N ALA A 347 -22.58 -17.96 38.23
CA ALA A 347 -23.93 -18.43 38.54
C ALA A 347 -24.52 -19.17 37.34
N GLU A 348 -24.21 -20.46 37.25
CA GLU A 348 -25.09 -21.44 36.60
C GLU A 348 -26.33 -21.59 37.49
N GLU A 349 -27.52 -21.30 36.96
CA GLU A 349 -28.76 -21.86 37.50
C GLU A 349 -29.46 -22.70 36.43
N VAL A 350 -29.52 -23.98 36.77
CA VAL A 350 -30.39 -25.03 36.28
C VAL A 350 -31.85 -24.63 36.52
N GLU A 351 -32.73 -24.76 35.52
CA GLU A 351 -34.13 -25.05 35.80
C GLU A 351 -34.81 -25.83 34.66
N ASP A 352 -35.74 -26.67 35.10
CA ASP A 352 -36.24 -27.89 34.50
C ASP A 352 -37.22 -27.75 33.31
N GLY A 353 -37.07 -28.70 32.37
CA GLY A 353 -38.11 -29.55 31.78
C GLY A 353 -39.52 -29.00 31.51
N VAL A 354 -39.84 -28.78 30.23
CA VAL A 354 -41.14 -29.18 29.64
C VAL A 354 -40.91 -29.59 28.17
N ALA A 355 -41.26 -30.84 27.84
CA ALA A 355 -41.23 -31.38 26.47
C ALA A 355 -42.47 -30.94 25.66
N PRO A 356 -42.41 -30.87 24.32
CA PRO A 356 -43.59 -30.94 23.49
C PRO A 356 -43.71 -32.30 22.80
N THR A 357 -44.83 -32.97 23.09
CA THR A 357 -45.43 -34.00 22.24
C THR A 357 -46.18 -33.38 21.06
N PHE A 358 -46.10 -34.10 19.93
CA PHE A 358 -46.75 -33.98 18.62
C PHE A 358 -46.08 -33.10 17.56
#